data_AF-R4YY53-F1
#
_entry.id   AF-R4YY53-F1
#
_cell.length_a   1.000
_cell.length_b   1.000
_cell.length_c   1.000
_cell.angle_alpha   90.00
_cell.angle_beta   90.00
_cell.angle_gamma   90.00
#
_symmetry.space_group_name_H-M   'P 1'
#
loop_
_entity.id
_entity.type
_entity.pdbx_description
1 polymer ?
#
loop_
_entity_poly.entity_id
_entity_poly.type
_entity_poly.pdbx_seq_one_letter_code
_entity_poly.pdbx_strand_id
1 'polypeptide(L)'
;MTPQAPPANLTRILLIEPDASLAAALTLFLEASGHQVDVADTTFVDGEQRATAGYDAIVLDADELSEPAAAFMAASPIPVVVCTRSTEPAVHEQFWSFGARTVLLKPFPMEELGSAIFVALMVGSDR
;
A
#
# COMPACT_ATOMS: atom_id res chain seq x y z
N MET A 1 36.05 1.38 -11.32
CA MET A 1 35.23 1.81 -10.17
C MET A 1 33.81 1.35 -10.44
N THR A 2 33.40 0.23 -9.86
CA THR A 2 32.01 -0.24 -9.95
C THR A 2 31.15 0.64 -9.06
N PRO A 3 30.01 1.18 -9.53
CA PRO A 3 29.06 1.83 -8.64
C PRO A 3 28.53 0.77 -7.67
N GLN A 4 28.77 1.01 -6.39
CA GLN A 4 28.23 0.24 -5.28
C GLN A 4 26.72 0.46 -5.26
N ALA A 5 25.95 -0.60 -5.48
CA ALA A 5 24.50 -0.57 -5.29
C ALA A 5 24.19 -0.10 -3.86
N PRO A 6 23.18 0.77 -3.65
CA PRO A 6 22.80 1.20 -2.31
C PRO A 6 22.45 -0.04 -1.46
N PRO A 7 22.71 -0.02 -0.14
CA PRO A 7 22.38 -1.14 0.73
C PRO A 7 20.89 -1.46 0.61
N ALA A 8 20.57 -2.73 0.36
CA ALA A 8 19.22 -3.24 0.20
C ALA A 8 18.46 -3.16 1.53
N ASN A 9 17.91 -1.99 1.85
CA ASN A 9 16.75 -1.95 2.73
C ASN A 9 15.60 -2.53 1.89
N LEU A 10 15.31 -3.82 2.08
CA LEU A 10 14.18 -4.48 1.46
C LEU A 10 12.93 -3.70 1.88
N THR A 11 12.25 -3.06 0.93
CA THR A 11 11.02 -2.31 1.21
C THR A 11 10.00 -3.24 1.84
N ARG A 12 9.54 -2.91 3.04
CA ARG A 12 8.53 -3.69 3.77
C ARG A 12 7.15 -3.14 3.45
N ILE A 13 6.31 -3.97 2.87
CA ILE A 13 4.96 -3.61 2.42
C ILE A 13 3.95 -4.38 3.28
N LEU A 14 3.00 -3.65 3.87
CA LEU A 14 1.82 -4.25 4.49
C LEU A 14 0.71 -4.30 3.43
N LEU A 15 0.22 -5.50 3.12
CA LEU A 15 -0.88 -5.73 2.20
C LEU A 15 -2.16 -6.07 3.00
N ILE A 16 -3.19 -5.25 2.83
CA ILE A 16 -4.53 -5.45 3.41
C ILE A 16 -5.47 -5.77 2.24
N GLU A 17 -5.68 -7.07 2.01
CA GLU A 17 -6.47 -7.59 0.90
C GLU A 17 -7.26 -8.83 1.38
N PRO A 18 -8.60 -8.76 1.49
CA PRO A 18 -9.41 -9.87 2.00
C PRO A 18 -9.53 -11.04 1.01
N ASP A 19 -9.33 -10.82 -0.30
CA ASP A 19 -9.29 -11.92 -1.27
C ASP A 19 -7.93 -12.64 -1.18
N ALA A 20 -7.91 -13.79 -0.51
CA ALA A 20 -6.71 -14.60 -0.32
C ALA A 20 -6.02 -15.01 -1.64
N SER A 21 -6.77 -15.16 -2.74
CA SER A 21 -6.18 -15.52 -4.04
C SER A 21 -5.46 -14.32 -4.66
N LEU A 22 -6.08 -13.14 -4.58
CA LEU A 22 -5.45 -11.90 -5.02
C LEU A 22 -4.26 -11.56 -4.13
N ALA A 23 -4.41 -11.64 -2.80
CA ALA A 23 -3.34 -11.39 -1.84
C ALA A 23 -2.10 -12.26 -2.12
N ALA A 24 -2.30 -13.56 -2.38
CA ALA A 24 -1.22 -14.47 -2.73
C ALA A 24 -0.52 -14.08 -4.05
N ALA A 25 -1.29 -13.71 -5.08
CA ALA A 25 -0.73 -13.28 -6.36
C ALA A 25 0.07 -11.97 -6.24
N LEU A 26 -0.47 -10.98 -5.51
CA LEU A 26 0.21 -9.71 -5.25
C LEU A 26 1.49 -9.92 -4.44
N THR A 27 1.44 -10.77 -3.42
CA THR A 27 2.60 -11.12 -2.58
C THR A 27 3.72 -11.70 -3.42
N LEU A 28 3.43 -12.73 -4.23
CA LEU A 28 4.42 -13.35 -5.12
C LEU A 28 5.08 -12.35 -6.07
N PHE A 29 4.29 -11.44 -6.65
CA PHE A 29 4.80 -10.42 -7.56
C PHE A 29 5.72 -9.41 -6.85
N LEU A 30 5.30 -8.91 -5.68
CA LEU A 30 6.06 -7.91 -4.91
C LEU A 30 7.34 -8.51 -4.32
N GLU A 31 7.29 -9.76 -3.82
CA GLU A 31 8.48 -10.48 -3.35
C GLU A 31 9.47 -10.77 -4.49
N ALA A 32 8.98 -11.17 -5.66
CA ALA A 32 9.82 -11.34 -6.85
C ALA A 32 10.48 -10.02 -7.29
N SER A 33 9.89 -8.88 -6.93
CA SER A 33 10.43 -7.53 -7.17
C SER A 33 11.42 -7.08 -6.09
N GLY A 34 11.69 -7.92 -5.07
CA GLY A 34 12.65 -7.64 -4.00
C GLY A 34 12.07 -6.93 -2.78
N HIS A 35 10.74 -6.90 -2.63
CA HIS A 35 10.07 -6.39 -1.44
C HIS A 35 9.86 -7.50 -0.40
N GLN A 36 9.69 -7.13 0.86
CA GLN A 36 9.14 -8.00 1.89
C GLN A 36 7.67 -7.67 2.05
N VAL A 37 6.80 -8.68 1.98
CA VAL A 37 5.35 -8.47 2.08
C VAL A 37 4.81 -9.18 3.29
N ASP A 38 4.09 -8.42 4.11
CA ASP A 38 3.29 -8.92 5.20
C ASP A 38 1.82 -8.77 4.83
N VAL A 39 1.06 -9.87 4.81
CA VAL A 39 -0.38 -9.83 4.55
C VAL A 39 -1.10 -9.73 5.88
N ALA A 40 -2.01 -8.77 6.01
CA ALA A 40 -3.05 -8.77 7.04
C ALA A 40 -4.30 -9.38 6.42
N ASP A 41 -4.63 -10.58 6.90
CA ASP A 41 -5.79 -11.39 6.50
C ASP A 41 -7.09 -10.96 7.22
N THR A 42 -7.01 -9.93 8.05
CA THR A 42 -8.11 -9.35 8.82
C THR A 42 -8.22 -7.85 8.61
N THR A 43 -9.36 -7.30 9.07
CA THR A 43 -9.74 -5.88 8.96
C THR A 43 -8.59 -4.94 9.29
N PHE A 44 -8.65 -3.74 8.74
CA PHE A 44 -7.68 -2.67 8.96
C PHE A 44 -7.19 -2.50 10.41
N VAL A 45 -8.01 -2.76 11.43
CA VAL A 45 -7.65 -2.65 12.86
C VAL A 45 -6.46 -3.55 13.26
N ASP A 46 -6.35 -4.74 12.68
CA ASP A 46 -5.20 -5.62 12.92
C ASP A 46 -3.98 -5.16 12.10
N GLY A 47 -4.24 -4.59 10.92
CA GLY A 47 -3.25 -3.89 10.10
C GLY A 47 -2.67 -2.64 10.80
N GLU A 48 -3.50 -1.88 11.52
CA GLU A 48 -3.12 -0.67 12.27
C GLU A 48 -2.15 -1.00 13.41
N GLN A 49 -2.42 -2.06 14.17
CA GLN A 49 -1.49 -2.53 15.21
C GLN A 49 -0.15 -2.93 14.61
N ARG A 50 -0.17 -3.59 13.45
CA ARG A 50 1.06 -3.97 12.73
C ARG A 50 1.73 -2.79 12.06
N ALA A 51 1.01 -1.77 11.60
CA ALA A 51 1.55 -0.63 10.88
C ALA A 51 2.53 0.21 11.71
N THR A 52 2.54 0.03 13.04
CA THR A 52 3.57 0.55 13.94
C THR A 52 4.94 -0.14 13.82
N ALA A 53 5.06 -1.23 13.04
CA ALA A 53 6.23 -2.12 12.98
C ALA A 53 7.28 -1.77 11.89
N GLY A 54 7.27 -0.54 11.38
CA GLY A 54 8.28 -0.05 10.42
C GLY A 54 8.10 -0.56 8.99
N TYR A 55 6.87 -0.47 8.47
CA TYR A 55 6.61 -0.63 7.05
C TYR A 55 6.93 0.66 6.28
N ASP A 56 7.34 0.50 5.03
CA ASP A 56 7.64 1.61 4.13
C ASP A 56 6.41 2.03 3.31
N ALA A 57 5.47 1.10 3.06
CA ALA A 57 4.21 1.39 2.37
C ALA A 57 3.09 0.44 2.82
N ILE A 58 1.85 0.90 2.68
CA ILE A 58 0.64 0.09 2.89
C ILE A 58 -0.13 0.02 1.57
N VAL A 59 -0.55 -1.18 1.17
CA VAL A 59 -1.49 -1.40 0.08
C VAL A 59 -2.81 -1.83 0.69
N LEU A 60 -3.87 -1.06 0.47
CA LEU A 60 -5.16 -1.22 1.12
C LEU A 60 -6.26 -1.43 0.08
N ASP A 61 -7.03 -2.51 0.22
CA ASP A 61 -8.32 -2.63 -0.47
C ASP A 61 -9.33 -1.62 0.10
N ALA A 62 -10.01 -0.89 -0.78
CA ALA A 62 -10.95 0.17 -0.41
C ALA A 62 -12.20 -0.34 0.32
N ASP A 63 -12.60 -1.60 0.13
CA ASP A 63 -13.75 -2.18 0.83
C ASP A 63 -13.42 -2.42 2.33
N GLU A 64 -12.13 -2.46 2.69
CA GLU A 64 -11.63 -2.51 4.07
C GLU A 64 -11.48 -1.11 4.71
N LEU A 65 -11.80 -0.04 3.97
CA LEU A 65 -11.70 1.32 4.46
C LEU A 65 -12.87 1.70 5.39
N SER A 66 -12.70 1.41 6.66
CA SER A 66 -13.58 1.85 7.75
C SER A 66 -13.23 3.26 8.27
N GLU A 67 -14.08 3.86 9.11
CA GLU A 67 -13.77 5.16 9.74
C GLU A 67 -12.44 5.15 10.54
N PRO A 68 -12.12 4.12 11.36
CA PRO A 68 -10.81 4.00 11.98
C PRO A 68 -9.67 3.94 10.96
N ALA A 69 -9.88 3.25 9.84
CA ALA A 69 -8.89 3.15 8.76
C ALA A 69 -8.60 4.50 8.13
N ALA A 70 -9.64 5.28 7.83
CA ALA A 70 -9.50 6.63 7.32
C ALA A 70 -8.78 7.55 8.33
N ALA A 71 -9.09 7.45 9.62
CA ALA A 71 -8.42 8.21 10.66
C ALA A 71 -6.93 7.86 10.79
N PHE A 72 -6.58 6.57 10.71
CA PHE A 72 -5.20 6.14 10.65
C PHE A 72 -4.50 6.68 9.41
N MET A 73 -5.09 6.53 8.22
CA MET A 73 -4.50 7.00 6.97
C MET A 73 -4.17 8.50 7.04
N ALA A 74 -5.06 9.29 7.65
CA ALA A 74 -4.86 10.72 7.80
C ALA A 74 -3.73 11.09 8.77
N ALA A 75 -3.43 10.23 9.75
CA ALA A 75 -2.42 10.45 10.77
C ALA A 75 -1.08 9.72 10.49
N SER A 76 -1.09 8.73 9.60
CA SER A 76 0.03 7.84 9.35
C SER A 76 1.14 8.54 8.56
N PRO A 77 2.41 8.42 8.99
CA PRO A 77 3.55 8.85 8.17
C PRO A 77 3.88 7.87 7.04
N ILE A 78 3.30 6.67 7.05
CA ILE A 78 3.54 5.62 6.06
C ILE A 78 2.58 5.86 4.89
N PRO A 79 3.07 5.97 3.64
CA PRO A 79 2.21 6.21 2.49
C PRO A 79 1.29 5.01 2.20
N VAL A 80 0.02 5.31 1.92
CA VAL A 80 -1.02 4.32 1.65
C VAL A 80 -1.44 4.36 0.19
N VAL A 81 -1.37 3.22 -0.48
CA VAL A 81 -1.92 3.00 -1.84
C VAL A 81 -3.28 2.33 -1.70
N VAL A 82 -4.34 3.00 -2.12
CA VAL A 82 -5.71 2.47 -2.06
C VAL A 82 -6.06 1.80 -3.38
N CYS A 83 -6.53 0.56 -3.32
CA CYS A 83 -7.01 -0.21 -4.46
C CYS A 83 -8.54 -0.27 -4.40
N THR A 84 -9.24 0.24 -5.41
CA THR A 84 -10.71 0.35 -5.38
C THR A 84 -11.35 -0.20 -6.65
N ARG A 85 -12.59 -0.70 -6.57
CA ARG A 85 -13.41 -1.02 -7.74
C ARG A 85 -14.32 0.14 -8.17
N SER A 86 -14.44 1.19 -7.35
CA SER A 86 -15.32 2.31 -7.65
C SER A 86 -14.73 3.16 -8.78
N THR A 87 -15.54 3.47 -9.78
CA THR A 87 -15.18 4.41 -10.86
C THR A 87 -15.69 5.83 -10.59
N GLU A 88 -16.33 6.05 -9.44
CA GLU A 88 -16.93 7.34 -9.09
C GLU A 88 -15.85 8.33 -8.63
N PRO A 89 -15.69 9.49 -9.31
CA PRO A 89 -14.65 10.45 -8.95
C PRO A 89 -14.75 10.95 -7.50
N ALA A 90 -15.97 11.15 -6.99
CA ALA A 90 -16.20 11.59 -5.62
C ALA A 90 -15.65 10.61 -4.57
N VAL A 91 -15.67 9.30 -4.87
CA VAL A 91 -15.10 8.27 -4.00
C VAL A 91 -13.57 8.35 -3.98
N HIS A 92 -12.95 8.64 -5.13
CA HIS A 92 -11.49 8.81 -5.21
C HIS A 92 -11.03 10.08 -4.49
N GLU A 93 -11.78 11.18 -4.65
CA GLU A 93 -11.57 12.43 -3.91
C GLU A 93 -11.62 12.22 -2.39
N GLN A 94 -12.52 11.35 -1.94
CA GLN A 94 -12.61 10.98 -0.54
C GLN A 94 -11.36 10.23 -0.06
N PHE A 95 -10.84 9.27 -0.82
CA PHE A 95 -9.59 8.57 -0.45
C PHE A 95 -8.39 9.51 -0.34
N TRP A 96 -8.22 10.46 -1.27
CA TRP A 96 -7.17 11.47 -1.17
C TRP A 96 -7.35 12.39 0.03
N SER A 97 -8.59 12.76 0.34
CA SER A 97 -8.92 13.56 1.54
C SER A 97 -8.58 12.84 2.85
N PHE A 98 -8.60 11.50 2.84
CA PHE A 98 -8.15 10.65 3.94
C PHE A 98 -6.63 10.42 3.98
N GLY A 99 -5.86 10.96 3.04
CA GLY A 99 -4.40 10.82 3.01
C GLY A 99 -3.90 9.67 2.12
N ALA A 100 -4.75 9.08 1.27
CA ALA A 100 -4.26 8.15 0.25
C ALA A 100 -3.19 8.83 -0.60
N ARG A 101 -2.06 8.15 -0.78
CA ARG A 101 -0.93 8.67 -1.56
C ARG A 101 -1.13 8.42 -3.05
N THR A 102 -1.67 7.25 -3.37
CA THR A 102 -2.05 6.83 -4.72
C THR A 102 -3.37 6.07 -4.63
N VAL A 103 -4.20 6.17 -5.66
CA VAL A 103 -5.43 5.37 -5.82
C VAL A 103 -5.31 4.57 -7.12
N LEU A 104 -5.54 3.26 -7.05
CA LEU A 104 -5.53 2.34 -8.18
C LEU A 104 -6.93 1.75 -8.40
N LEU A 105 -7.40 1.78 -9.64
CA LEU A 105 -8.67 1.20 -10.03
C LEU A 105 -8.49 -0.28 -10.40
N LYS A 106 -9.24 -1.16 -9.72
CA LYS A 106 -9.33 -2.59 -10.05
C LYS A 106 -10.24 -2.81 -11.27
N PRO A 107 -9.89 -3.75 -12.18
CA PRO A 107 -8.65 -4.51 -12.21
C PRO A 107 -7.46 -3.67 -12.74
N PHE A 108 -6.29 -3.86 -12.13
CA PHE A 108 -5.04 -3.23 -12.56
C PHE A 108 -3.99 -4.30 -12.89
N PRO A 109 -3.06 -4.04 -13.83
CA PRO A 109 -1.89 -4.89 -14.03
C PRO A 109 -0.90 -4.79 -12.86
N MET A 110 -0.10 -5.83 -12.65
CA MET A 110 0.83 -5.90 -11.52
C MET A 110 1.89 -4.78 -11.57
N GLU A 111 2.30 -4.40 -12.78
CA GLU A 111 3.26 -3.32 -13.04
C GLU A 111 2.73 -1.95 -12.61
N GLU A 112 1.41 -1.73 -12.71
CA GLU A 112 0.78 -0.50 -12.20
C GLU A 112 0.82 -0.45 -10.68
N LEU A 113 0.62 -1.58 -9.99
CA LEU A 113 0.79 -1.67 -8.54
C LEU A 113 2.23 -1.34 -8.12
N GLY A 114 3.22 -1.94 -8.78
CA GLY A 114 4.63 -1.64 -8.52
C GLY A 114 4.96 -0.15 -8.72
N SER A 115 4.44 0.44 -9.80
CA SER A 115 4.61 1.87 -10.09
C SER A 115 3.93 2.76 -9.04
N ALA A 116 2.73 2.41 -8.60
CA ALA A 116 1.99 3.15 -7.58
C ALA A 116 2.72 3.14 -6.23
N ILE A 117 3.27 1.99 -5.83
CA ILE A 117 4.08 1.85 -4.62
C ILE A 117 5.36 2.69 -4.73
N PHE A 118 6.05 2.62 -5.87
CA PHE A 118 7.24 3.42 -6.12
C PHE A 118 6.97 4.93 -6.00
N VAL A 119 5.90 5.42 -6.65
CA VAL A 119 5.47 6.82 -6.53
C VAL A 119 5.09 7.19 -5.10
N ALA A 120 4.44 6.27 -4.38
CA ALA A 120 4.03 6.49 -3.02
C ALA A 120 5.23 6.68 -2.09
N LEU A 121 6.29 5.90 -2.29
CA LEU A 121 7.55 5.96 -1.53
C LEU A 121 8.37 7.22 -1.86
N MET A 122 8.44 7.63 -3.13
CA MET A 122 9.29 8.76 -3.54
C MET A 122 8.89 10.11 -2.91
N VAL A 123 7.62 10.31 -2.60
CA VAL A 123 7.14 11.61 -2.09
C VAL A 123 7.26 11.74 -0.57
N GLY A 124 7.72 10.68 0.11
CA GLY A 124 8.10 10.72 1.52
C GLY A 124 9.56 11.10 1.81
N SER A 125 10.41 11.24 0.79
CA SER A 125 11.88 11.41 0.97
C SER A 125 12.37 12.84 1.25
N ASP A 126 11.48 13.82 1.45
CA ASP A 126 11.86 15.22 1.71
C ASP A 126 11.93 15.55 3.23
N ARG A 127 12.52 14.65 4.03
CA ARG A 127 12.79 14.88 5.47
C ARG A 127 14.25 14.62 5.83
#